data_AF-A0A2V9HCZ7-F1
#
_entry.id   AF-A0A2V9HCZ7-F1
#
_cell.length_a   1.000
_cell.length_b   1.000
_cell.length_c   1.000
_cell.angle_alpha   90.00
_cell.angle_beta   90.00
_cell.angle_gamma   90.00
#
_symmetry.space_group_name_H-M   'P 1'
#
loop_
_entity.id
_entity.type
_entity.pdbx_description
1 polymer ?
#
loop_
_entity_poly.entity_id
_entity_poly.type
_entity_poly.pdbx_seq_one_letter_code
_entity_poly.pdbx_strand_id
1 'polypeptide(L)' 'MDHPDFRVAGKIFATLGYPEDGWAMVKLTPIEQEMFVKAQPTVFNPCTGVWGRRGATNVRLNAARKPTLRRAL' A
#
# COMPACT_ATOMS: atom_id res chain seq x y z
N MET A 1 2.48 -16.34 -7.28
CA MET A 1 2.72 -15.56 -8.51
C MET A 1 1.40 -15.30 -9.23
N ASP A 2 0.34 -14.96 -8.48
CA ASP A 2 -1.00 -14.74 -9.06
C ASP A 2 -1.73 -13.68 -8.22
N HIS A 3 -1.08 -12.52 -8.08
CA HIS A 3 -1.64 -11.39 -7.34
C HIS A 3 -2.13 -10.34 -8.34
N PRO A 4 -3.37 -9.84 -8.20
CA PRO A 4 -3.90 -8.80 -9.08
C PRO A 4 -3.07 -7.51 -8.97
N ASP A 5 -2.40 -7.15 -10.07
CA ASP A 5 -1.62 -5.91 -10.18
C ASP A 5 -2.42 -4.84 -10.94
N PHE A 6 -2.49 -3.65 -10.35
CA PHE A 6 -3.12 -2.47 -10.94
C PHE A 6 -2.04 -1.54 -11.47
N ARG A 7 -2.21 -1.08 -12.70
CA ARG A 7 -1.19 -0.32 -13.44
C ARG A 7 -1.73 0.98 -14.01
N VAL A 8 -0.87 2.00 -14.01
CA VAL A 8 -1.07 3.26 -14.75
C VAL A 8 0.15 3.48 -15.63
N ALA A 9 -0.06 3.74 -16.93
CA ALA A 9 1.01 3.88 -17.92
C ALA A 9 2.04 2.72 -17.86
N GLY A 10 1.56 1.48 -17.66
CA GLY A 10 2.38 0.26 -17.60
C GLY A 10 3.09 0.01 -16.25
N LYS A 11 3.07 0.97 -15.31
CA LYS A 11 3.73 0.85 -14.00
C LYS A 11 2.73 0.41 -12.93
N ILE A 12 3.13 -0.56 -12.10
CA ILE A 12 2.32 -1.01 -10.96
C ILE A 12 2.26 0.10 -9.91
N PHE A 13 1.05 0.47 -9.52
CA PHE A 13 0.81 1.38 -8.41
C PHE A 13 0.08 0.71 -7.24
N ALA A 14 -0.59 -0.41 -7.48
CA ALA A 14 -1.17 -1.22 -6.41
C ALA A 14 -1.15 -2.72 -6.74
N THR A 15 -1.08 -3.55 -5.72
CA THR A 15 -1.15 -5.02 -5.81
C THR A 15 -2.06 -5.54 -4.70
N LEU A 16 -2.96 -6.47 -5.00
CA LEU A 16 -3.78 -7.18 -4.00
C LEU A 16 -3.19 -8.55 -3.66
N GLY A 17 -3.30 -9.00 -2.41
CA GLY A 17 -2.79 -10.32 -2.00
C GLY A 17 -1.29 -10.36 -1.76
N TYR A 18 -0.67 -9.21 -1.49
CA TYR A 18 0.74 -9.11 -1.09
C TYR A 18 0.84 -8.53 0.33
N PRO A 19 1.62 -9.15 1.26
CA PRO A 19 2.39 -10.38 1.08
C PRO A 19 1.55 -11.67 1.11
N GLU A 20 0.32 -11.61 1.64
CA GLU A 20 -0.64 -12.71 1.73
C GLU A 20 -2.08 -12.18 1.56
N ASP A 21 -3.07 -13.06 1.54
CA ASP A 21 -4.48 -12.67 1.45
C ASP A 21 -4.90 -11.72 2.58
N GLY A 22 -5.79 -10.78 2.26
CA GLY A 22 -6.19 -9.73 3.20
C GLY A 22 -5.20 -8.55 3.30
N TRP A 23 -4.13 -8.57 2.51
CA TRP A 23 -3.22 -7.44 2.35
C TRP A 23 -3.24 -6.87 0.93
N ALA A 24 -2.82 -5.61 0.82
CA ALA A 24 -2.49 -4.96 -0.42
C ALA A 24 -1.16 -4.22 -0.30
N MET A 25 -0.57 -3.87 -1.42
CA MET A 25 0.51 -2.91 -1.51
C MET A 25 0.05 -1.74 -2.38
N VAL A 26 0.33 -0.52 -1.95
CA VAL A 26 0.12 0.71 -2.72
C VAL A 26 1.41 1.50 -2.81
N LYS A 27 1.62 2.17 -3.94
CA LYS A 27 2.72 3.11 -4.14
C LYS A 27 2.29 4.51 -3.74
N LEU A 28 2.94 5.01 -2.72
CA LEU A 28 2.82 6.38 -2.23
C LEU A 28 4.13 7.13 -2.47
N THR A 29 4.10 8.46 -2.44
CA THR A 29 5.35 9.20 -2.23
C THR A 29 5.88 8.92 -0.81
N PRO A 30 7.19 9.05 -0.55
CA PRO A 30 7.72 8.84 0.81
C PRO A 30 7.06 9.71 1.87
N ILE A 31 6.67 10.94 1.50
CA ILE A 31 5.97 11.89 2.38
C ILE A 31 4.56 11.39 2.69
N GLU A 32 3.80 10.99 1.68
CA GLU A 32 2.46 10.41 1.89
C GLU A 32 2.51 9.13 2.71
N GLN A 33 3.49 8.25 2.44
CA GLN A 33 3.69 7.03 3.22
C GLN A 33 3.87 7.37 4.71
N GLU A 34 4.71 8.34 5.05
CA GLU A 34 4.90 8.76 6.44
C GLU A 34 3.61 9.30 7.06
N MET A 35 2.87 10.14 6.32
CA MET A 35 1.58 10.68 6.79
C MET A 35 0.56 9.57 7.06
N PHE A 36 0.40 8.61 6.15
CA PHE A 36 -0.56 7.52 6.30
C PHE A 36 -0.17 6.54 7.41
N VAL A 37 1.12 6.19 7.51
CA VAL A 37 1.64 5.31 8.57
C VAL A 37 1.46 5.96 9.94
N LYS A 38 1.73 7.27 10.06
CA LYS A 38 1.52 8.01 11.32
C LYS A 38 0.03 8.12 11.68
N ALA A 39 -0.83 8.37 10.70
CA ALA A 39 -2.26 8.55 10.93
C ALA A 39 -2.99 7.24 11.26
N GLN A 40 -2.62 6.13 10.60
CA GLN A 40 -3.29 4.83 10.73
C GLN A 40 -2.26 3.68 10.71
N PRO A 41 -1.44 3.52 11.76
CA PRO A 41 -0.36 2.53 11.82
C PRO A 41 -0.86 1.07 11.84
N THR A 42 -2.12 0.84 12.21
CA THR A 42 -2.74 -0.50 12.15
C THR A 42 -3.19 -0.88 10.73
N VAL A 43 -3.29 0.10 9.83
CA VAL A 43 -3.72 -0.07 8.44
C VAL A 43 -2.52 -0.04 7.51
N PHE A 44 -1.64 0.95 7.66
CA PHE A 44 -0.49 1.16 6.76
C PHE A 44 0.82 0.81 7.43
N ASN A 45 1.66 0.06 6.71
CA ASN A 45 3.02 -0.26 7.15
C ASN A 45 3.97 -0.19 5.95
N PRO A 46 5.13 0.47 6.04
CA PRO A 46 6.09 0.48 4.94
C PRO A 46 6.55 -0.95 4.62
N CYS A 47 6.72 -1.26 3.33
CA CYS A 47 7.38 -2.50 2.95
C CYS A 47 8.84 -2.51 3.43
N THR A 48 9.44 -3.69 3.57
CA THR A 48 10.83 -3.81 4.00
C THR A 48 11.82 -3.34 2.91
N GLY A 49 13.00 -2.91 3.34
CA GLY A 49 14.13 -2.62 2.45
C GLY A 49 13.93 -1.41 1.52
N VAL A 50 14.51 -1.49 0.32
CA VAL A 50 14.50 -0.40 -0.67
C VAL A 50 13.09 -0.06 -1.13
N TRP A 51 12.18 -1.03 -1.13
CA TRP A 51 10.82 -0.86 -1.62
C TRP A 51 10.03 0.12 -0.76
N GLY A 52 10.05 -0.03 0.56
CA GLY A 52 9.40 0.93 1.48
C GLY A 52 10.11 2.27 1.53
N ARG A 53 11.44 2.32 1.40
CA ARG A 53 12.15 3.60 1.22
C ARG A 53 11.71 4.36 -0.03
N ARG A 54 11.24 3.64 -1.05
CA ARG A 54 10.67 4.18 -2.29
C ARG A 54 9.13 4.21 -2.29
N GLY A 55 8.51 4.25 -1.12
CA GLY A 55 7.06 4.48 -1.02
C GLY A 55 6.16 3.26 -1.20
N ALA A 56 6.72 2.04 -1.32
CA ALA A 56 5.87 0.84 -1.29
C ALA A 56 5.33 0.64 0.12
N THR A 57 4.01 0.69 0.25
CA THR A 57 3.31 0.65 1.54
C THR A 57 2.32 -0.50 1.54
N ASN A 58 2.48 -1.41 2.51
CA ASN A 58 1.51 -2.47 2.76
C ASN A 58 0.27 -1.90 3.46
N VAL A 59 -0.89 -2.41 3.08
CA VAL A 59 -2.20 -2.07 3.62
C VAL A 59 -2.86 -3.32 4.16
N ARG A 60 -3.27 -3.31 5.42
CA ARG A 60 -4.15 -4.34 6.02
C ARG A 60 -5.59 -4.08 5.60
N LEU A 61 -6.12 -4.83 4.65
CA LEU A 61 -7.44 -4.59 4.07
C LEU A 61 -8.57 -4.74 5.09
N ASN A 62 -8.46 -5.71 6.01
CA ASN A 62 -9.47 -5.92 7.04
C ASN A 62 -9.59 -4.74 8.02
N ALA A 63 -8.50 -4.00 8.24
CA ALA A 63 -8.49 -2.82 9.10
C ALA A 63 -8.80 -1.52 8.33
N ALA A 64 -8.74 -1.55 7.00
CA ALA A 64 -8.87 -0.36 6.15
C ALA A 64 -10.34 0.01 5.93
N ARG A 65 -10.69 1.27 6.22
CA ARG A 65 -11.98 1.84 5.81
C ARG A 65 -11.89 2.34 4.36
N LYS A 66 -12.97 2.13 3.58
CA LYS A 66 -13.05 2.58 2.17
C LYS A 66 -12.64 4.04 1.94
N PRO A 67 -13.06 5.03 2.76
CA PRO A 67 -12.66 6.43 2.56
C PRO A 67 -11.17 6.67 2.81
N THR A 68 -10.56 5.95 3.76
CA THR A 68 -9.12 6.04 4.00
C THR A 68 -8.36 5.53 2.78
N LEU A 69 -8.70 4.33 2.32
CA LEU A 69 -7.99 3.69 1.22
C LEU A 69 -8.11 4.50 -0.08
N ARG A 70 -9.28 5.11 -0.33
CA ARG A 70 -9.48 6.01 -1.48
C ARG A 70 -8.58 7.24 -1.50
N ARG A 71 -8.08 7.70 -0.36
CA ARG A 71 -7.13 8.84 -0.31
C ARG A 71 -5.69 8.42 -0.59
N ALA A 72 -5.40 7.12 -0.53
CA ALA A 72 -4.08 6.54 -0.75
C ALA A 72 -3.89 5.95 -2.16
N LEU A 73 -4.87 6.17 -3.05
CA LEU A 73 -4.87 5.77 -4.46
C LEU A 73 -4.89 7.03 -5.33
#